data_AF-A0A284QW81-F1
#
_entry.id   AF-A0A284QW81-F1
#
_cell.length_a   1.000
_cell.length_b   1.000
_cell.length_c   1.000
_cell.angle_alpha   90.00
_cell.angle_beta   90.00
_cell.angle_gamma   90.00
#
_symmetry.space_group_name_H-M   'P 1'
#
loop_
_entity.id
_entity.type
_entity.pdbx_description
1 polymer ?
#
loop_
_entity_poly.entity_id
_entity_poly.type
_entity_poly.pdbx_seq_one_letter_code
_entity_poly.pdbx_strand_id
1 'polypeptide(L)'
;MILRFSNPDFFQSPLVDVDTGELVYTITTVHDAADHDKLRVLLNDPLGKTLSKIIWMNPDPSMLFNFQRLNNIPAVIDQDGVQEIEVAFENGLIPICTRFDTEYFWNVGVDSLTLYDVDSDTTKGQFHFNCSYRPDTPKRFTPTIGPLGHHYLEFQSHDLAHDTEIILTFLLLEVYRRGVFHISWPMFTFKNKESIHLKKKMDAWRSRNKWRRT
;
A
#
# COMPACT_ATOMS: atom_id res chain seq x y z
N MET A 1 1.86 5.13 -15.31
CA MET A 1 0.94 3.97 -15.31
C MET A 1 -0.24 4.26 -14.40
N ILE A 2 -1.45 3.85 -14.81
CA ILE A 2 -2.65 3.92 -13.98
C ILE A 2 -3.24 2.51 -13.89
N LEU A 3 -3.22 1.93 -12.69
CA LEU A 3 -3.77 0.61 -12.43
C LEU A 3 -5.10 0.73 -11.69
N ARG A 4 -6.13 0.02 -12.16
CA ARG A 4 -7.42 -0.10 -11.50
C ARG A 4 -7.50 -1.41 -10.74
N PHE A 5 -7.94 -1.33 -9.49
CA PHE A 5 -8.31 -2.51 -8.70
C PHE A 5 -9.70 -2.99 -9.14
N SER A 6 -9.78 -4.26 -9.55
CA SER A 6 -11.05 -4.85 -10.03
C SER A 6 -11.99 -5.26 -8.89
N ASN A 7 -11.45 -5.46 -7.69
CA ASN A 7 -12.17 -5.79 -6.46
C ASN A 7 -12.00 -4.68 -5.41
N PRO A 8 -13.05 -4.31 -4.65
CA PRO A 8 -12.94 -3.46 -3.47
C PRO A 8 -11.91 -3.92 -2.43
N ASP A 9 -11.72 -5.23 -2.29
CA ASP A 9 -10.62 -5.78 -1.46
C ASP A 9 -9.32 -5.77 -2.26
N PHE A 10 -8.48 -4.76 -2.04
CA PHE A 10 -7.19 -4.62 -2.73
C PHE A 10 -6.19 -5.74 -2.39
N PHE A 11 -6.39 -6.51 -1.31
CA PHE A 11 -5.55 -7.67 -0.99
C PHE A 11 -5.93 -8.96 -1.73
N GLN A 12 -7.05 -8.93 -2.46
CA GLN A 12 -7.49 -9.98 -3.36
C GLN A 12 -8.08 -9.35 -4.62
N SER A 13 -7.22 -8.72 -5.42
CA SER A 13 -7.65 -7.89 -6.55
C SER A 13 -6.76 -8.09 -7.78
N PRO A 14 -7.35 -8.35 -8.95
CA PRO A 14 -6.70 -8.12 -10.23
C PRO A 14 -6.43 -6.61 -10.43
N LEU A 15 -5.20 -6.29 -10.83
CA LEU A 15 -4.76 -4.95 -11.22
C LEU A 15 -4.72 -4.86 -12.75
N VAL A 16 -5.58 -4.01 -13.27
CA VAL A 16 -5.77 -3.82 -14.72
C VAL A 16 -5.22 -2.47 -15.11
N ASP A 17 -4.43 -2.41 -16.17
CA ASP A 17 -4.00 -1.15 -16.75
C ASP A 17 -5.19 -0.44 -17.39
N VAL A 18 -5.38 0.83 -17.04
CA VAL A 18 -6.58 1.58 -17.43
C VAL A 18 -6.57 1.96 -18.90
N ASP A 19 -5.40 2.15 -19.50
CA ASP A 19 -5.25 2.59 -20.89
C ASP A 19 -5.45 1.43 -21.87
N THR A 20 -4.91 0.25 -21.53
CA THR A 20 -4.96 -0.96 -22.36
C THR A 20 -6.11 -1.90 -22.02
N GLY A 21 -6.61 -1.83 -20.78
CA GLY A 21 -7.57 -2.79 -20.24
C GLY A 21 -6.97 -4.16 -19.93
N GLU A 22 -5.65 -4.32 -20.05
CA GLU A 22 -4.97 -5.60 -19.82
C GLU A 22 -4.72 -5.87 -18.33
N LEU A 23 -4.80 -7.15 -17.96
CA LEU A 23 -4.37 -7.59 -16.65
C LEU A 23 -2.85 -7.47 -16.55
N VAL A 24 -2.37 -6.63 -15.63
CA VAL A 24 -0.92 -6.46 -15.41
C VAL A 24 -0.45 -7.32 -14.26
N TYR A 25 -1.20 -7.33 -13.15
CA TYR A 25 -0.84 -8.09 -11.96
C TYR A 25 -2.07 -8.67 -11.27
N THR A 26 -1.87 -9.70 -10.47
CA THR A 26 -2.89 -10.18 -9.53
C THR A 26 -2.36 -10.17 -8.10
N ILE A 27 -3.06 -9.47 -7.22
CA ILE A 27 -2.78 -9.49 -5.78
C ILE A 27 -3.54 -10.64 -5.15
N THR A 28 -2.83 -11.56 -4.51
CA THR A 28 -3.43 -12.71 -3.81
C THR A 28 -2.92 -12.80 -2.39
N THR A 29 -3.82 -12.98 -1.44
CA THR A 29 -3.44 -13.25 -0.04
C THR A 29 -3.53 -14.74 0.21
N VAL A 30 -2.47 -15.33 0.76
CA VAL A 30 -2.38 -16.76 1.10
C VAL A 30 -1.86 -16.96 2.52
N HIS A 31 -2.31 -18.01 3.19
CA HIS A 31 -1.72 -18.47 4.44
C HIS A 31 -0.53 -19.39 4.20
N ASP A 32 0.44 -19.36 5.10
CA ASP A 32 1.47 -20.38 5.13
C ASP A 32 0.85 -21.71 5.61
N ALA A 33 1.06 -22.78 4.84
CA ALA A 33 0.54 -24.10 5.18
C ALA A 33 1.23 -24.69 6.43
N ALA A 34 2.46 -24.28 6.70
CA ALA A 34 3.23 -24.73 7.86
C ALA A 34 3.01 -23.85 9.10
N ASP A 35 2.55 -22.61 8.91
CA ASP A 35 2.35 -21.62 9.96
C ASP A 35 1.09 -20.79 9.69
N HIS A 36 -0.02 -21.23 10.26
CA HIS A 36 -1.31 -20.55 10.06
C HIS A 36 -1.31 -19.09 10.55
N ASP A 37 -0.37 -18.73 11.43
CA ASP A 37 -0.17 -17.37 11.92
C ASP A 37 0.75 -16.54 11.02
N LYS A 38 1.13 -17.04 9.84
CA LYS A 38 1.89 -16.31 8.81
C LYS A 38 1.03 -16.10 7.58
N LEU A 39 0.82 -14.82 7.24
CA LEU A 39 0.02 -14.41 6.08
C LEU A 39 0.97 -13.81 5.03
N ARG A 40 0.75 -14.14 3.76
CA ARG A 40 1.55 -13.64 2.65
C ARG A 40 0.63 -12.95 1.64
N VAL A 41 0.93 -11.71 1.30
CA VAL A 41 0.33 -11.02 0.15
C VAL A 41 1.29 -11.15 -1.00
N LEU A 42 0.87 -11.77 -2.08
CA LEU A 42 1.67 -12.04 -3.27
C LEU A 42 1.22 -11.11 -4.39
N LEU A 43 2.18 -10.57 -5.11
CA LEU A 43 1.97 -9.89 -6.38
C LEU A 43 2.45 -10.82 -7.49
N ASN A 44 1.51 -11.30 -8.30
CA ASN A 44 1.77 -12.24 -9.38
C ASN A 44 1.66 -11.56 -10.74
N ASP A 45 2.42 -12.05 -11.70
CA ASP A 45 2.27 -11.69 -13.11
C ASP A 45 0.96 -12.27 -13.71
N PRO A 46 0.60 -11.92 -14.95
CA PRO A 46 -0.61 -12.44 -15.60
C PRO A 46 -0.60 -13.96 -15.83
N LEU A 47 0.57 -14.59 -15.80
CA LEU A 47 0.73 -16.05 -15.94
C LEU A 47 0.64 -16.78 -14.58
N GLY A 48 0.49 -16.03 -13.47
CA GLY A 48 0.39 -16.56 -12.13
C GLY A 48 1.74 -16.79 -11.42
N LYS A 49 2.86 -16.37 -12.01
CA LYS A 49 4.18 -16.42 -11.36
C LYS A 49 4.28 -15.29 -10.33
N THR A 50 4.63 -15.62 -9.09
CA THR A 50 4.89 -14.62 -8.05
C THR A 50 6.16 -13.83 -8.36
N LEU A 51 6.02 -12.51 -8.45
CA LEU A 51 7.13 -11.58 -8.65
C LEU A 51 7.69 -11.10 -7.29
N SER A 52 6.79 -10.66 -6.40
CA SER A 52 7.16 -10.11 -5.08
C SER A 52 6.08 -10.42 -4.04
N LYS A 53 6.41 -10.32 -2.74
CA LYS A 53 5.48 -10.61 -1.66
C LYS A 53 5.69 -9.79 -0.38
N ILE A 54 4.61 -9.52 0.34
CA ILE A 54 4.64 -9.04 1.73
C ILE A 54 4.36 -10.22 2.65
N ILE A 55 5.18 -10.41 3.68
CA ILE A 55 4.96 -11.42 4.72
C ILE A 55 4.57 -10.71 6.01
N TRP A 56 3.39 -11.01 6.51
CA TRP A 56 2.91 -10.55 7.81
C TRP A 56 3.34 -11.57 8.87
N MET A 57 4.47 -11.30 9.51
CA MET A 57 4.89 -11.98 10.72
C MET A 57 4.26 -11.26 11.92
N ASN A 58 4.07 -11.96 13.04
CA ASN A 58 3.75 -11.30 14.29
C ASN A 58 5.09 -10.93 14.96
N PRO A 59 5.38 -9.67 15.32
CA PRO A 59 4.47 -8.53 15.40
C PRO A 59 4.30 -7.65 14.15
N ASP A 60 5.19 -7.73 13.14
CA ASP A 60 5.26 -6.75 12.05
C ASP A 60 5.29 -7.34 10.62
N PRO A 61 4.72 -6.63 9.62
CA PRO A 61 4.95 -6.95 8.22
C PRO A 61 6.42 -6.79 7.83
N SER A 62 6.95 -7.75 7.09
CA SER A 62 8.20 -7.66 6.37
C SER A 62 7.95 -7.79 4.86
N MET A 63 8.54 -6.90 4.06
CA MET A 63 8.45 -6.97 2.60
C MET A 63 9.58 -7.82 2.03
N LEU A 64 9.27 -8.64 1.03
CA LEU A 64 10.24 -9.40 0.25
C LEU A 64 10.06 -9.07 -1.24
N PHE A 65 11.10 -8.48 -1.82
CA PHE A 65 11.17 -8.22 -3.25
C PHE A 65 12.18 -9.17 -3.89
N ASN A 66 11.82 -9.86 -4.98
CA ASN A 66 12.66 -10.92 -5.56
C ASN A 66 13.22 -11.91 -4.52
N PHE A 67 12.41 -12.22 -3.48
CA PHE A 67 12.78 -13.08 -2.35
C PHE A 67 13.94 -12.60 -1.47
N GLN A 68 14.41 -11.35 -1.66
CA GLN A 68 15.32 -10.68 -0.74
C GLN A 68 14.55 -9.84 0.26
N ARG A 69 14.98 -9.87 1.54
CA ARG A 69 14.35 -9.10 2.61
C ARG A 69 14.63 -7.62 2.40
N LEU A 70 13.57 -6.87 2.14
CA LEU A 70 13.63 -5.42 2.18
C LEU A 70 13.46 -5.01 3.64
N ASN A 71 14.58 -4.73 4.31
CA ASN A 71 14.55 -3.96 5.55
C ASN A 71 14.30 -2.49 5.16
N ASN A 72 13.28 -1.84 5.75
CA ASN A 72 12.81 -0.48 5.44
C ASN A 72 12.02 -0.46 4.11
N ILE A 73 10.70 -0.24 4.06
CA ILE A 73 9.91 0.99 4.35
C ILE A 73 8.54 0.57 4.94
N PRO A 74 7.83 1.37 5.77
CA PRO A 74 8.22 2.62 6.43
C PRO A 74 9.09 2.36 7.66
N ALA A 75 10.02 3.27 7.96
CA ALA A 75 10.85 3.20 9.16
C ALA A 75 9.97 3.18 10.43
N VAL A 76 9.76 1.99 10.98
CA VAL A 76 9.49 1.76 12.38
C VAL A 76 10.80 1.20 12.93
N ILE A 77 11.50 1.96 13.76
CA ILE A 77 12.49 1.39 14.67
C ILE A 77 11.76 1.24 16.01
N ASP A 78 11.77 0.09 16.70
CA ASP A 78 12.93 -0.29 17.52
C ASP A 78 13.00 -1.72 18.12
N GLN A 79 14.24 -2.20 18.34
CA GLN A 79 14.89 -2.64 19.62
C GLN A 79 16.44 -2.63 19.38
N ASP A 80 17.29 -1.62 19.60
CA ASP A 80 17.29 -0.48 20.57
C ASP A 80 17.98 0.82 20.02
N GLY A 81 17.81 1.19 18.74
CA GLY A 81 18.70 2.10 17.99
C GLY A 81 18.05 2.94 16.89
N VAL A 82 17.39 4.00 17.34
CA VAL A 82 16.75 5.15 16.65
C VAL A 82 17.46 5.68 15.39
N GLN A 83 16.66 5.94 14.35
CA GLN A 83 16.89 7.01 13.37
C GLN A 83 15.71 7.97 13.53
N GLU A 84 15.92 9.06 14.26
CA GLU A 84 15.00 10.17 14.41
C GLU A 84 14.91 10.87 13.05
N ILE A 85 13.93 10.50 12.26
CA ILE A 85 13.41 11.42 11.26
C ILE A 85 12.46 12.31 12.05
N GLU A 86 12.82 13.57 12.25
CA GLU A 86 11.84 14.60 12.62
C GLU A 86 10.79 14.61 11.51
N VAL A 87 9.75 13.80 11.68
CA VAL A 87 8.55 13.87 10.87
C VAL A 87 7.85 15.13 11.34
N ALA A 88 8.21 16.26 10.74
CA ALA A 88 7.45 17.48 10.92
C ALA A 88 6.01 17.13 10.55
N PHE A 89 5.11 17.20 11.53
CA PHE A 89 3.66 17.08 11.34
C PHE A 89 3.15 18.33 10.64
N GLU A 90 3.74 18.67 9.49
CA GLU A 90 3.31 19.79 8.68
C GLU A 90 2.08 19.35 7.91
N ASN A 91 0.97 20.06 8.16
CA ASN A 91 -0.28 19.92 7.42
C ASN A 91 -0.98 18.55 7.53
N GLY A 92 -0.66 17.74 8.57
CA GLY A 92 -1.32 16.45 8.80
C GLY A 92 -0.84 15.30 7.90
N LEU A 93 0.36 15.43 7.34
CA LEU A 93 1.03 14.39 6.55
C LEU A 93 2.21 13.80 7.35
N ILE A 94 2.43 12.49 7.18
CA ILE A 94 3.60 11.77 7.69
C ILE A 94 4.48 11.45 6.48
N PRO A 95 5.56 12.21 6.21
CA PRO A 95 6.56 11.85 5.22
C PRO A 95 7.32 10.59 5.64
N ILE A 96 7.52 9.67 4.70
CA ILE A 96 8.26 8.42 4.91
C ILE A 96 9.18 8.21 3.71
N CYS A 97 10.50 8.21 3.93
CA CYS A 97 11.48 8.00 2.87
C CYS A 97 11.24 6.69 2.13
N THR A 98 11.45 6.70 0.81
CA THR A 98 11.60 5.43 0.10
C THR A 98 12.97 4.81 0.38
N ARG A 99 13.13 3.54 0.01
CA ARG A 99 14.40 2.81 0.12
C ARG A 99 15.21 2.90 -1.16
N PHE A 100 14.53 3.04 -2.30
CA PHE A 100 15.16 3.02 -3.60
C PHE A 100 15.76 4.37 -3.98
N ASP A 101 15.23 5.47 -3.43
CA ASP A 101 15.72 6.82 -3.70
C ASP A 101 15.53 7.72 -2.46
N THR A 102 16.58 8.47 -2.11
CA THR A 102 16.58 9.40 -0.96
C THR A 102 15.76 10.64 -1.21
N GLU A 103 15.55 11.00 -2.48
CA GLU A 103 14.78 12.18 -2.88
C GLU A 103 13.29 11.88 -3.04
N TYR A 104 12.89 10.61 -2.89
CA TYR A 104 11.50 10.18 -2.94
C TYR A 104 10.94 9.92 -1.55
N PHE A 105 9.74 10.48 -1.31
CA PHE A 105 9.03 10.36 -0.04
C PHE A 105 7.59 9.98 -0.25
N TRP A 106 7.11 9.09 0.63
CA TRP A 106 5.70 8.80 0.80
C TRP A 106 5.08 9.81 1.74
N ASN A 107 4.16 10.62 1.24
CA ASN A 107 3.33 11.49 2.05
C ASN A 107 2.07 10.73 2.46
N VAL A 108 1.98 10.39 3.75
CA VAL A 108 0.91 9.58 4.32
C VAL A 108 -0.05 10.49 5.11
N GLY A 109 -1.22 10.76 4.54
CA GLY A 109 -2.27 11.59 5.15
C GLY A 109 -3.53 10.82 5.53
N VAL A 110 -4.46 11.52 6.20
CA VAL A 110 -5.77 10.95 6.59
C VAL A 110 -6.58 10.53 5.36
N ASP A 111 -6.53 11.32 4.30
CA ASP A 111 -7.33 11.11 3.08
C ASP A 111 -6.47 10.86 1.82
N SER A 112 -5.14 10.93 1.94
CA SER A 112 -4.22 10.82 0.82
C SER A 112 -3.04 9.90 1.13
N LEU A 113 -2.55 9.23 0.09
CA LEU A 113 -1.27 8.53 0.08
C LEU A 113 -0.60 8.86 -1.24
N THR A 114 0.49 9.62 -1.20
CA THR A 114 1.21 10.07 -2.41
C THR A 114 2.69 9.77 -2.32
N LEU A 115 3.30 9.49 -3.47
CA LEU A 115 4.75 9.43 -3.67
C LEU A 115 5.18 10.77 -4.26
N TYR A 116 6.06 11.47 -3.57
CA TYR A 116 6.54 12.80 -3.90
C TYR A 116 8.05 12.74 -4.16
N ASP A 117 8.48 13.46 -5.20
CA ASP A 117 9.87 13.61 -5.61
C ASP A 117 10.31 15.05 -5.30
N VAL A 118 11.30 15.16 -4.42
CA VAL A 118 11.83 16.44 -3.93
C VAL A 118 12.58 17.19 -5.03
N ASP A 119 13.34 16.48 -5.87
CA ASP A 119 14.17 17.11 -6.91
C ASP A 119 13.31 17.83 -7.95
N SER A 120 12.17 17.22 -8.33
CA SER A 120 11.28 17.80 -9.32
C SER A 120 10.10 18.60 -8.73
N ASP A 121 9.92 18.59 -7.41
CA ASP A 121 8.76 19.15 -6.71
C ASP A 121 7.43 18.65 -7.32
N THR A 122 7.34 17.35 -7.59
CA THR A 122 6.13 16.76 -8.18
C THR A 122 5.68 15.47 -7.51
N THR A 123 4.36 15.26 -7.51
CA THR A 123 3.79 13.96 -7.14
C THR A 123 4.02 12.97 -8.27
N LYS A 124 4.79 11.91 -7.97
CA LYS A 124 5.09 10.80 -8.89
C LYS A 124 4.16 9.62 -8.73
N GLY A 125 3.37 9.56 -7.65
CA GLY A 125 2.34 8.55 -7.50
C GLY A 125 1.27 8.91 -6.48
N GLN A 126 0.08 8.35 -6.65
CA GLN A 126 -1.09 8.66 -5.84
C GLN A 126 -2.06 7.48 -5.80
N PHE A 127 -2.59 7.21 -4.61
CA PHE A 127 -3.70 6.29 -4.42
C PHE A 127 -5.04 7.05 -4.46
N HIS A 128 -5.93 6.64 -5.36
CA HIS A 128 -7.24 7.25 -5.54
C HIS A 128 -8.32 6.29 -5.03
N PHE A 129 -9.07 6.72 -4.02
CA PHE A 129 -10.06 5.87 -3.36
C PHE A 129 -11.48 6.14 -3.85
N ASN A 130 -12.19 5.10 -4.30
CA ASN A 130 -13.60 5.16 -4.63
C ASN A 130 -13.93 6.27 -5.64
N CYS A 131 -13.16 6.31 -6.72
CA CYS A 131 -13.27 7.32 -7.77
C CYS A 131 -13.83 6.71 -9.06
N SER A 132 -14.28 7.58 -9.96
CA SER A 132 -14.44 7.27 -11.37
C SER A 132 -13.28 7.89 -12.14
N TYR A 133 -12.71 7.12 -13.08
CA TYR A 133 -11.64 7.60 -13.95
C TYR A 133 -12.22 8.13 -15.26
N ARG A 134 -11.75 9.30 -15.69
CA ARG A 134 -12.16 9.99 -16.93
C ARG A 134 -10.92 10.54 -17.65
N PRO A 135 -10.39 9.83 -18.66
CA PRO A 135 -9.13 10.20 -19.30
C PRO A 135 -9.18 11.60 -19.94
N ASP A 136 -10.34 11.97 -20.49
CA ASP A 136 -10.51 13.18 -21.31
C ASP A 136 -10.81 14.46 -20.51
N THR A 137 -10.69 14.41 -19.18
CA THR A 137 -11.07 15.55 -18.33
C THR A 137 -9.90 16.04 -17.47
N PRO A 138 -9.85 17.36 -17.17
CA PRO A 138 -8.86 17.91 -16.24
C PRO A 138 -8.96 17.25 -14.85
N LYS A 139 -10.16 16.86 -14.44
CA LYS A 139 -10.42 16.09 -13.22
C LYS A 139 -10.47 14.60 -13.54
N ARG A 140 -9.31 14.02 -13.85
CA ARG A 140 -9.15 12.60 -14.22
C ARG A 140 -9.78 11.64 -13.22
N PHE A 141 -9.74 11.98 -11.92
CA PHE A 141 -10.36 11.19 -10.86
C PHE A 141 -11.46 12.01 -10.20
N THR A 142 -12.70 11.52 -10.29
CA THR A 142 -13.86 12.14 -9.63
C THR A 142 -14.36 11.23 -8.52
N PRO A 143 -14.38 11.68 -7.24
CA PRO A 143 -14.93 10.90 -6.13
C PRO A 143 -16.38 10.48 -6.40
N THR A 144 -16.73 9.27 -5.97
CA THR A 144 -18.09 8.73 -6.13
C THR A 144 -18.83 8.65 -4.80
N ILE A 145 -20.16 8.74 -4.86
CA ILE A 145 -21.02 8.59 -3.69
C ILE A 145 -21.30 7.10 -3.47
N GLY A 146 -21.04 6.60 -2.26
CA GLY A 146 -21.20 5.16 -1.95
C GLY A 146 -20.16 4.27 -2.66
N PRO A 147 -20.29 2.93 -2.62
CA PRO A 147 -19.29 1.99 -3.13
C PRO A 147 -19.36 1.79 -4.65
N LEU A 148 -19.69 2.84 -5.40
CA LEU A 148 -19.90 2.78 -6.86
C LEU A 148 -18.63 3.08 -7.67
N GLY A 149 -17.58 3.57 -7.02
CA GLY A 149 -16.29 3.85 -7.64
C GLY A 149 -15.35 2.66 -7.59
N HIS A 150 -14.19 2.85 -8.21
CA HIS A 150 -13.07 1.91 -8.12
C HIS A 150 -11.91 2.55 -7.36
N HIS A 151 -10.98 1.72 -6.93
CA HIS A 151 -9.69 2.17 -6.44
C HIS A 151 -8.71 2.22 -7.61
N TYR A 152 -7.84 3.21 -7.62
CA TYR A 152 -6.78 3.34 -8.62
C TYR A 152 -5.45 3.62 -7.96
N LEU A 153 -4.41 3.11 -8.59
CA LEU A 153 -3.04 3.42 -8.28
C LEU A 153 -2.41 4.08 -9.49
N GLU A 154 -2.10 5.37 -9.37
CA GLU A 154 -1.40 6.13 -10.39
C GLU A 154 0.06 6.28 -9.94
N PHE A 155 1.02 5.96 -10.81
CA PHE A 155 2.42 6.24 -10.54
C PHE A 155 3.27 6.26 -11.80
N GLN A 156 4.46 6.86 -11.71
CA GLN A 156 5.49 6.84 -12.74
C GLN A 156 6.51 5.76 -12.42
N SER A 157 6.95 5.02 -13.45
CA SER A 157 8.05 4.06 -13.31
C SER A 157 9.34 4.80 -12.93
N HIS A 158 10.20 4.11 -12.19
CA HIS A 158 11.43 4.67 -11.64
C HIS A 158 12.65 3.89 -12.13
N ASP A 159 13.77 4.57 -12.37
CA ASP A 159 14.98 3.92 -12.90
C ASP A 159 15.65 3.00 -11.86
N LEU A 160 15.59 3.39 -10.58
CA LEU A 160 16.19 2.65 -9.47
C LEU A 160 15.26 1.62 -8.83
N ALA A 161 13.97 1.59 -9.19
CA ALA A 161 12.97 0.75 -8.54
C ALA A 161 12.04 0.08 -9.54
N HIS A 162 11.79 -1.21 -9.36
CA HIS A 162 10.79 -1.89 -10.15
C HIS A 162 9.37 -1.43 -9.78
N ASP A 163 8.48 -1.36 -10.76
CA ASP A 163 7.06 -1.05 -10.55
C ASP A 163 6.41 -1.91 -9.46
N THR A 164 6.81 -3.18 -9.36
CA THR A 164 6.31 -4.12 -8.35
C THR A 164 6.73 -3.74 -6.92
N GLU A 165 7.89 -3.10 -6.73
CA GLU A 165 8.33 -2.57 -5.42
C GLU A 165 7.48 -1.36 -5.02
N ILE A 166 7.24 -0.45 -5.96
CA ILE A 166 6.37 0.72 -5.77
C ILE A 166 4.98 0.26 -5.36
N ILE A 167 4.36 -0.66 -6.11
CA ILE A 167 3.03 -1.22 -5.84
C ILE A 167 2.95 -1.86 -4.45
N LEU A 168 3.92 -2.70 -4.06
CA LEU A 168 3.91 -3.32 -2.74
C LEU A 168 4.12 -2.32 -1.61
N THR A 169 4.96 -1.31 -1.82
CA THR A 169 5.17 -0.23 -0.84
C THR A 169 3.90 0.57 -0.64
N PHE A 170 3.18 0.91 -1.71
CA PHE A 170 1.85 1.51 -1.62
C PHE A 170 0.88 0.66 -0.78
N LEU A 171 0.78 -0.65 -1.04
CA LEU A 171 -0.12 -1.55 -0.29
C LEU A 171 0.22 -1.61 1.20
N LEU A 172 1.51 -1.67 1.52
CA LEU A 172 1.99 -1.69 2.89
C LEU A 172 1.67 -0.37 3.61
N LEU A 173 1.92 0.75 2.95
CA LEU A 173 1.66 2.08 3.51
C LEU A 173 0.18 2.38 3.64
N GLU A 174 -0.67 1.87 2.75
CA GLU A 174 -2.12 2.00 2.90
C GLU A 174 -2.62 1.25 4.14
N VAL A 175 -2.05 0.08 4.46
CA VAL A 175 -2.32 -0.62 5.72
C VAL A 175 -1.85 0.20 6.91
N TYR A 176 -0.62 0.69 6.86
CA TYR A 176 -0.04 1.52 7.91
C TYR A 176 -0.88 2.78 8.17
N ARG A 177 -1.22 3.52 7.12
CA ARG A 177 -2.04 4.75 7.13
C ARG A 177 -3.40 4.53 7.77
N ARG A 178 -4.14 3.50 7.33
CA ARG A 178 -5.41 3.12 7.96
C ARG A 178 -5.22 2.71 9.41
N GLY A 179 -4.10 2.08 9.72
CA GLY A 179 -3.63 1.76 11.05
C GLY A 179 -3.55 2.99 11.95
N VAL A 180 -2.67 3.93 11.57
CA VAL A 180 -2.35 5.17 12.29
C VAL A 180 -3.56 6.08 12.46
N PHE A 181 -4.29 6.34 11.36
CA PHE A 181 -5.42 7.27 11.38
C PHE A 181 -6.74 6.64 11.82
N HIS A 182 -6.73 5.38 12.28
CA HIS A 182 -7.93 4.65 12.70
C HIS A 182 -9.07 4.67 11.67
N ILE A 183 -8.73 4.76 10.38
CA ILE A 183 -9.70 4.79 9.29
C ILE A 183 -10.48 3.48 9.37
N SER A 184 -11.81 3.60 9.42
CA SER A 184 -12.69 2.45 9.44
C SER A 184 -12.43 1.61 8.17
N TRP A 185 -12.69 0.32 8.24
CA TRP A 185 -12.63 -0.57 7.08
C TRP A 185 -14.05 -0.74 6.53
N PRO A 186 -14.77 0.32 6.08
CA PRO A 186 -16.20 0.20 5.78
C PRO A 186 -16.48 -0.67 4.55
N MET A 187 -15.48 -0.89 3.68
CA MET A 187 -15.67 -1.64 2.42
C MET A 187 -15.06 -3.03 2.38
N PHE A 188 -14.45 -3.46 3.46
CA PHE A 188 -14.03 -4.85 3.58
C PHE A 188 -15.19 -5.61 4.14
N THR A 189 -16.07 -6.05 3.24
CA THR A 189 -16.73 -7.31 3.53
C THR A 189 -15.63 -8.36 3.50
N PHE A 190 -14.92 -8.49 4.62
CA PHE A 190 -13.99 -9.56 4.89
C PHE A 190 -14.81 -10.86 4.94
N LYS A 191 -15.35 -11.30 3.80
CA LYS A 191 -16.26 -12.44 3.68
C LYS A 191 -15.48 -13.74 3.73
N ASN A 192 -14.23 -13.69 3.28
CA ASN A 192 -13.31 -14.81 3.31
C ASN A 192 -12.55 -14.84 4.64
N LYS A 193 -12.33 -16.04 5.20
CA LYS A 193 -11.60 -16.30 6.45
C LYS A 193 -10.23 -15.61 6.47
N GLU A 194 -9.55 -15.56 5.33
CA GLU A 194 -8.20 -14.99 5.17
C GLU A 194 -8.18 -13.49 5.46
N SER A 195 -9.17 -12.81 4.90
CA SER A 195 -9.37 -11.37 4.97
C SER A 195 -9.77 -10.95 6.42
N ILE A 196 -10.56 -11.79 7.11
CA ILE A 196 -10.87 -11.63 8.55
C ILE A 196 -9.62 -11.79 9.42
N HIS A 197 -8.74 -12.72 9.08
CA HIS A 197 -7.50 -12.94 9.83
C HIS A 197 -6.52 -11.77 9.67
N LEU A 198 -6.39 -11.22 8.46
CA LEU A 198 -5.62 -9.99 8.24
C LEU A 198 -6.18 -8.84 9.09
N LYS A 199 -7.50 -8.66 9.13
CA LYS A 199 -8.14 -7.66 10.00
C LYS A 199 -7.74 -7.83 11.47
N LYS A 200 -7.80 -9.06 12.00
CA LYS A 200 -7.42 -9.34 13.40
C LYS A 200 -5.97 -8.97 13.69
N LYS A 201 -5.04 -9.30 12.78
CA LYS A 201 -3.63 -8.91 12.90
C LYS A 201 -3.44 -7.41 12.89
N MET A 202 -4.15 -6.72 12.01
CA MET A 202 -4.12 -5.26 11.93
C MET A 202 -4.69 -4.60 13.18
N ASP A 203 -5.80 -5.10 13.72
CA ASP A 203 -6.39 -4.59 14.97
C ASP A 203 -5.45 -4.84 16.18
N ALA A 204 -4.73 -5.97 16.20
CA ALA A 204 -3.68 -6.24 17.20
C ALA A 204 -2.46 -5.33 17.04
N TRP A 205 -2.03 -5.04 15.80
CA TRP A 205 -0.97 -4.07 15.54
C TRP A 205 -1.39 -2.65 15.98
N ARG A 206 -2.64 -2.25 15.70
CA ARG A 206 -3.21 -0.95 16.13
C ARG A 206 -3.24 -0.82 17.65
N SER A 207 -3.65 -1.86 18.37
CA SER A 207 -3.73 -1.82 19.83
C SER A 207 -2.35 -1.65 20.49
N ARG A 208 -1.31 -2.29 19.92
CA ARG A 208 0.08 -2.14 20.37
C ARG A 208 0.66 -0.76 20.09
N ASN A 209 0.30 -0.14 18.97
CA ASN A 209 0.82 1.18 18.55
C ASN A 209 -0.01 2.39 19.02
N LYS A 210 -1.00 2.19 19.91
CA LYS A 210 -1.87 3.25 20.44
C LYS A 210 -1.14 4.40 21.16
N TRP A 211 0.10 4.19 21.60
CA TRP A 211 0.89 5.16 22.38
C TRP A 211 1.54 6.27 21.55
N ARG A 212 1.53 6.21 20.21
CA ARG A 212 2.04 7.29 19.34
C ARG A 212 1.03 8.46 19.17
N ARG A 213 0.19 8.68 20.19
CA ARG A 213 -0.95 9.62 20.18
C ARG A 213 -0.69 10.94 20.92
N THR A 214 0.53 11.16 21.39
CA THR A 214 0.95 12.37 22.10
C THR A 214 1.89 13.18 21.26
#